data_AF-A0AAV2VHU4-F1
#
_entry.id   AF-A0AAV2VHU4-F1
#
_cell.length_a   1.000
_cell.length_b   1.000
_cell.length_c   1.000
_cell.angle_alpha   90.00
_cell.angle_beta   90.00
_cell.angle_gamma   90.00
#
_symmetry.space_group_name_H-M   'P 1'
#
loop_
_entity.id
_entity.type
_entity.pdbx_description
1 polymer ?
#
loop_
_entity_poly.entity_id
_entity_poly.type
_entity_poly.pdbx_seq_one_letter_code
_entity_poly.pdbx_strand_id
1 'polypeptide(L)'
;MVMNIEKLHFDTWVTCNAPDLAAGDIFRLNDIAYVAKDSARHDGKRWEIDAKPYYSNDIVINVGSERKYITTAQDYLGLDVPLTEFSDETFMLGSLGGGADTMYSPRLREKELNDFCRENIDVYERFYYAHQKDIERGKTVPISKFWHQTAE
;
A
#
# COMPACT_ATOMS: atom_id res chain seq x y z
N MET A 1 -12.03 -16.66 -22.17
CA MET A 1 -12.65 -15.78 -21.15
C MET A 1 -11.52 -14.94 -20.57
N VAL A 2 -11.63 -13.63 -20.62
CA VAL A 2 -10.59 -12.74 -20.07
C VAL A 2 -10.79 -12.69 -18.56
N MET A 3 -9.73 -12.97 -17.80
CA MET A 3 -9.77 -12.91 -16.35
C MET A 3 -9.62 -11.46 -15.91
N ASN A 4 -10.62 -10.93 -15.21
CA ASN A 4 -10.52 -9.63 -14.55
C ASN A 4 -9.72 -9.79 -13.27
N ILE A 5 -8.82 -8.87 -13.01
CA ILE A 5 -7.98 -8.80 -11.82
C ILE A 5 -7.93 -7.37 -11.31
N GLU A 6 -7.53 -7.19 -10.06
CA GLU A 6 -7.37 -5.85 -9.49
C GLU A 6 -5.89 -5.47 -9.54
N LYS A 7 -5.55 -4.41 -10.26
CA LYS A 7 -4.21 -3.83 -10.31
C LYS A 7 -4.13 -2.65 -9.35
N LEU A 8 -3.04 -2.55 -8.61
CA LEU A 8 -2.74 -1.38 -7.79
C LEU A 8 -2.33 -0.23 -8.70
N HIS A 9 -3.13 0.82 -8.72
CA HIS A 9 -2.83 2.07 -9.40
C HIS A 9 -2.71 3.18 -8.36
N PHE A 10 -1.49 3.67 -8.16
CA PHE A 10 -1.10 4.54 -7.05
C PHE A 10 -1.43 3.92 -5.69
N ASP A 11 -2.57 4.27 -5.12
CA ASP A 11 -3.06 3.87 -3.80
C ASP A 11 -4.45 3.24 -3.88
N THR A 12 -4.89 2.81 -5.06
CA THR A 12 -6.24 2.28 -5.27
C THR A 12 -6.20 1.00 -6.11
N TRP A 13 -7.03 0.03 -5.75
CA TRP A 13 -7.25 -1.17 -6.57
C TRP A 13 -8.21 -0.85 -7.70
N VAL A 14 -7.75 -1.04 -8.94
CA VAL A 14 -8.53 -0.79 -10.16
C VAL A 14 -8.69 -2.11 -10.90
N THR A 15 -9.92 -2.46 -11.28
CA THR A 15 -10.16 -3.63 -12.11
C THR A 15 -9.56 -3.44 -13.50
N CYS A 16 -8.71 -4.36 -13.94
CA CYS A 16 -8.15 -4.41 -15.28
C CYS A 16 -8.21 -5.84 -15.84
N ASN A 17 -7.97 -5.98 -17.14
CA ASN A 17 -7.84 -7.31 -17.73
C ASN A 17 -6.43 -7.84 -17.48
N ALA A 18 -6.30 -9.16 -17.29
CA ALA A 18 -5.00 -9.82 -17.18
C ALA A 18 -3.98 -9.46 -18.29
N PRO A 19 -4.36 -9.31 -19.58
CA PRO A 19 -3.45 -8.90 -20.65
C PRO A 19 -2.89 -7.48 -20.53
N ASP A 20 -3.54 -6.62 -19.74
CA ASP A 20 -3.14 -5.22 -19.58
C ASP A 20 -2.03 -5.06 -18.52
N LEU A 21 -1.62 -6.15 -17.86
CA LEU A 21 -0.49 -6.14 -16.94
C LEU A 21 0.84 -6.06 -17.68
N ALA A 22 1.69 -5.15 -17.24
CA ALA A 22 3.08 -5.04 -17.62
C ALA A 22 4.00 -5.55 -16.50
N ALA A 23 5.27 -5.79 -16.85
CA ALA A 23 6.31 -6.10 -15.87
C ALA A 23 6.37 -5.00 -14.79
N GLY A 24 6.42 -5.41 -13.52
CA GLY A 24 6.44 -4.51 -12.36
C GLY A 24 5.07 -4.12 -11.82
N ASP A 25 3.98 -4.40 -12.54
CA ASP A 25 2.64 -4.14 -12.04
C ASP A 25 2.32 -5.01 -10.82
N ILE A 26 1.70 -4.39 -9.82
CA ILE A 26 1.21 -5.08 -8.63
C ILE A 26 -0.27 -5.37 -8.83
N PHE A 27 -0.68 -6.61 -8.62
CA PHE A 27 -2.07 -7.04 -8.73
C PHE A 27 -2.48 -7.96 -7.59
N ARG A 28 -3.77 -8.02 -7.31
CA ARG A 28 -4.37 -8.86 -6.26
C ARG A 28 -5.12 -10.03 -6.87
N LEU A 29 -4.89 -11.22 -6.32
CA LEU A 29 -5.62 -12.44 -6.64
C LEU A 29 -5.87 -13.22 -5.34
N ASN A 30 -7.13 -13.49 -5.02
CA ASN A 30 -7.54 -14.18 -3.78
C ASN A 30 -6.92 -13.55 -2.51
N ASP A 31 -7.02 -12.22 -2.37
CA ASP A 31 -6.50 -11.43 -1.25
C ASP A 31 -4.96 -11.44 -1.06
N ILE A 32 -4.23 -12.01 -2.01
CA ILE A 32 -2.77 -11.99 -2.05
C ILE A 32 -2.31 -11.03 -3.15
N ALA A 33 -1.38 -10.14 -2.81
CA ALA A 33 -0.73 -9.26 -3.75
C ALA A 33 0.45 -9.97 -4.44
N TYR A 34 0.61 -9.71 -5.74
CA TYR A 34 1.66 -10.26 -6.59
C TYR A 34 2.29 -9.15 -7.43
N VAL A 35 3.57 -9.32 -7.78
CA VAL A 35 4.25 -8.49 -8.78
C VAL A 35 4.41 -9.28 -10.06
N ALA A 36 3.89 -8.75 -11.17
CA ALA A 36 4.12 -9.29 -12.50
C ALA A 36 5.61 -9.18 -12.88
N LYS A 37 6.21 -10.28 -13.31
CA LYS A 37 7.60 -10.31 -13.79
C LYS A 37 7.70 -9.90 -15.25
N ASP A 38 6.66 -10.18 -16.02
CA ASP A 38 6.56 -9.90 -17.45
C ASP A 38 5.09 -9.67 -17.83
N SER A 39 4.86 -9.26 -19.07
CA SER A 39 3.53 -9.12 -19.66
C SER A 39 2.82 -10.48 -19.73
N ALA A 40 1.49 -10.48 -19.63
CA ALA A 40 0.73 -11.72 -19.73
C ALA A 40 0.92 -12.39 -21.09
N ARG A 41 1.08 -13.72 -21.09
CA ARG A 41 1.25 -14.53 -22.30
C ARG A 41 0.02 -15.39 -22.53
N HIS A 42 -0.36 -15.57 -23.79
CA HIS A 42 -1.46 -16.47 -24.15
C HIS A 42 -0.89 -17.74 -24.78
N ASP A 43 -1.09 -18.90 -24.14
CA ASP A 43 -0.57 -20.19 -24.60
C ASP A 43 -1.46 -20.89 -25.67
N GLY A 44 -2.55 -20.22 -26.08
CA GLY A 44 -3.56 -20.74 -26.99
C GLY A 44 -4.81 -21.31 -26.31
N LYS A 45 -4.78 -21.51 -24.98
CA LYS A 45 -5.92 -21.98 -24.17
C LYS A 45 -6.23 -21.08 -22.97
N ARG A 46 -5.20 -20.48 -22.38
CA ARG A 46 -5.31 -19.61 -21.20
C ARG A 46 -4.29 -18.47 -21.24
N TRP A 47 -4.56 -17.48 -20.41
CA TRP A 47 -3.59 -16.43 -20.08
C TRP A 47 -2.73 -16.89 -18.92
N GLU A 48 -1.42 -16.74 -19.06
CA GLU A 48 -0.42 -17.03 -18.04
C GLU A 48 0.32 -15.74 -17.69
N ILE A 49 0.46 -15.47 -16.39
CA ILE A 49 1.22 -14.33 -15.87
C ILE A 49 2.30 -14.92 -14.96
N ASP A 50 3.56 -14.71 -15.32
CA ASP A 50 4.66 -15.00 -14.43
C ASP A 50 4.71 -13.92 -13.36
N ALA A 51 4.42 -14.30 -12.11
CA ALA A 51 4.41 -13.38 -10.99
C ALA A 51 5.15 -13.97 -9.79
N LYS A 52 5.49 -13.11 -8.83
CA LYS A 52 5.93 -13.52 -7.49
C LYS A 52 5.02 -12.88 -6.45
N PRO A 53 4.73 -13.55 -5.33
CA PRO A 53 4.03 -12.89 -4.24
C PRO A 53 4.78 -11.62 -3.83
N TYR A 54 4.02 -10.57 -3.55
CA TYR A 54 4.56 -9.35 -2.98
C TYR A 54 4.56 -9.49 -1.46
N TYR A 55 5.76 -9.56 -0.90
CA TYR A 55 5.97 -9.55 0.54
C TYR A 55 6.82 -8.31 0.86
N SER A 56 6.41 -7.54 1.86
CA SER A 56 7.27 -6.56 2.51
C SER A 56 8.31 -7.34 3.31
N ASN A 57 9.39 -7.76 2.65
CA ASN A 57 10.32 -8.75 3.22
C ASN A 57 11.30 -8.19 4.26
N ASP A 58 11.36 -6.88 4.43
CA ASP A 58 12.40 -6.27 5.27
C ASP A 58 11.80 -5.54 6.47
N ILE A 59 12.21 -5.95 7.67
CA ILE A 59 12.07 -5.13 8.88
C ILE A 59 13.16 -4.06 8.81
N VAL A 60 12.82 -2.89 8.28
CA VAL A 60 13.75 -1.75 8.22
C VAL A 60 13.65 -0.95 9.52
N ILE A 61 14.62 -1.15 10.42
CA ILE A 61 14.76 -0.31 11.63
C ILE A 61 15.48 0.97 11.22
N ASN A 62 14.76 2.08 11.11
CA ASN A 62 15.37 3.37 10.82
C ASN A 62 15.75 4.08 12.14
N VAL A 63 17.04 4.42 12.28
CA VAL A 63 17.61 5.05 13.47
C VAL A 63 17.88 6.55 13.26
N GLY A 64 17.56 7.09 12.08
CA GLY A 64 17.74 8.50 11.72
C GLY A 64 16.46 9.34 11.87
N SER A 65 16.61 10.68 11.92
CA SER A 65 15.48 11.62 12.02
C SER A 65 14.75 11.88 10.69
N GLU A 66 15.24 11.36 9.58
CA GLU A 66 14.71 11.63 8.23
C GLU A 66 13.29 11.09 8.03
N ARG A 67 12.93 10.01 8.74
CA ARG A 67 11.59 9.41 8.75
C ARG A 67 10.75 9.78 9.97
N LYS A 68 11.14 10.83 10.73
CA LYS A 68 10.49 11.18 12.01
C LYS A 68 8.97 11.18 11.92
N TYR A 69 8.40 11.85 10.92
CA TYR A 69 6.95 11.99 10.82
C TYR A 69 6.26 10.73 10.27
N ILE A 70 6.96 9.95 9.45
CA ILE A 70 6.49 8.61 9.05
C ILE A 70 6.36 7.73 10.30
N THR A 71 7.38 7.67 11.15
CA THR A 71 7.36 6.90 12.39
C THR A 71 6.29 7.40 13.35
N THR A 72 6.14 8.71 13.52
CA THR A 72 5.06 9.27 14.36
C THR A 72 3.67 8.92 13.82
N ALA A 73 3.46 8.95 12.50
CA ALA A 73 2.20 8.51 11.92
C ALA A 73 1.95 7.01 12.16
N GLN A 74 2.98 6.15 12.05
CA GLN A 74 2.86 4.73 12.40
C GLN A 74 2.47 4.52 13.86
N ASP A 75 3.03 5.29 14.80
CA ASP A 75 2.67 5.21 16.22
C ASP A 75 1.17 5.49 16.46
N TYR A 76 0.60 6.46 15.72
CA TYR A 76 -0.84 6.76 15.78
C TYR A 76 -1.72 5.74 15.07
N LEU A 77 -1.22 5.04 14.06
CA LEU A 77 -1.98 4.05 13.31
C LEU A 77 -1.93 2.65 13.95
N GLY A 78 -0.90 2.39 14.76
CA GLY A 78 -0.64 1.12 15.42
C GLY A 78 0.65 0.46 14.96
N LEU A 79 1.30 -0.27 15.88
CA LEU A 79 2.62 -0.88 15.69
C LEU A 79 2.72 -1.85 14.48
N ASP A 80 1.58 -2.40 14.06
CA ASP A 80 1.52 -3.38 12.97
C ASP A 80 1.34 -2.73 11.59
N VAL A 81 1.29 -1.40 11.48
CA VAL A 81 1.14 -0.74 10.17
C VAL A 81 2.50 -0.65 9.46
N PRO A 82 2.70 -1.40 8.36
CA PRO A 82 4.00 -1.44 7.69
C PRO A 82 4.22 -0.19 6.83
N LEU A 83 5.49 0.15 6.65
CA LEU A 83 5.93 1.02 5.57
C LEU A 83 6.25 0.14 4.35
N THR A 84 5.31 0.06 3.42
CA THR A 84 5.44 -0.69 2.18
C THR A 84 6.38 0.03 1.21
N GLU A 85 7.45 -0.64 0.79
CA GLU A 85 8.44 -0.15 -0.16
C GLU A 85 8.24 -0.76 -1.56
N PHE A 86 8.19 0.09 -2.57
CA PHE A 86 8.01 -0.32 -3.96
C PHE A 86 9.34 -0.29 -4.72
N SER A 87 9.43 -1.08 -5.79
CA SER A 87 10.65 -1.21 -6.60
C SER A 87 11.08 0.06 -7.34
N ASP A 88 10.25 1.09 -7.36
CA ASP A 88 10.52 2.41 -7.96
C ASP A 88 10.93 3.47 -6.93
N GLU A 89 11.43 3.03 -5.76
CA GLU A 89 11.92 3.89 -4.67
C GLU A 89 10.82 4.78 -4.05
N THR A 90 9.56 4.37 -4.22
CA THR A 90 8.42 4.97 -3.53
C THR A 90 7.97 4.11 -2.37
N PHE A 91 7.22 4.74 -1.46
CA PHE A 91 6.80 4.19 -0.19
C PHE A 91 5.34 4.52 0.11
N MET A 92 4.71 3.71 0.94
CA MET A 92 3.35 3.92 1.43
C MET A 92 3.19 3.34 2.84
N LEU A 93 2.52 4.05 3.75
CA LEU A 93 2.00 3.49 4.98
C LEU A 93 0.79 2.61 4.70
N GLY A 94 0.87 1.32 5.04
CA GLY A 94 -0.21 0.36 4.85
C GLY A 94 0.22 -0.96 4.24
N SER A 95 -0.64 -1.97 4.33
CA SER A 95 -0.40 -3.30 3.78
C SER A 95 -1.10 -3.49 2.43
N LEU A 96 -0.45 -4.21 1.51
CA LEU A 96 -1.06 -4.66 0.25
C LEU A 96 -1.78 -6.02 0.37
N GLY A 97 -1.64 -6.72 1.51
CA GLY A 97 -2.24 -8.04 1.76
C GLY A 97 -3.15 -8.07 2.99
N GLY A 98 -4.08 -9.04 3.03
CA GLY A 98 -4.88 -9.33 4.23
C GLY A 98 -6.37 -8.93 4.19
N GLY A 99 -6.93 -8.67 3.01
CA GLY A 99 -8.40 -8.53 2.84
C GLY A 99 -9.03 -7.24 3.36
N ALA A 100 -8.25 -6.33 3.96
CA ALA A 100 -8.67 -4.97 4.26
C ALA A 100 -7.71 -4.00 3.55
N ASP A 101 -8.27 -3.09 2.76
CA ASP A 101 -7.55 -2.00 2.10
C ASP A 101 -7.02 -1.02 3.16
N THR A 102 -5.91 -1.39 3.79
CA THR A 102 -5.32 -0.72 4.95
C THR A 102 -4.23 0.23 4.48
N MET A 103 -4.58 1.08 3.51
CA MET A 103 -3.71 2.12 3.00
C MET A 103 -3.97 3.40 3.79
N TYR A 104 -2.92 3.97 4.38
CA TYR A 104 -2.99 5.12 5.28
C TYR A 104 -2.32 6.37 4.73
N SER A 105 -1.71 6.28 3.55
CA SER A 105 -1.05 7.39 2.86
C SER A 105 -1.03 7.14 1.35
N PRO A 106 -0.78 8.17 0.51
CA PRO A 106 -0.48 7.98 -0.90
C PRO A 106 0.90 7.30 -1.10
N ARG A 107 1.12 6.74 -2.29
CA ARG A 107 2.44 6.24 -2.73
C ARG A 107 3.33 7.41 -3.15
N LEU A 108 4.38 7.70 -2.40
CA LEU A 108 5.26 8.86 -2.60
C LEU A 108 6.72 8.47 -2.40
N ARG A 109 7.68 9.29 -2.86
CA ARG A 109 9.08 9.11 -2.45
C ARG A 109 9.23 9.36 -0.95
N GLU A 110 10.27 8.80 -0.34
CA GLU A 110 10.48 8.85 1.11
C GLU A 110 10.34 10.26 1.71
N LYS A 111 11.05 11.24 1.13
CA LYS A 111 11.00 12.63 1.61
C LYS A 111 9.59 13.23 1.49
N GLU A 112 8.93 13.00 0.37
CA GLU A 112 7.57 13.50 0.10
C GLU A 112 6.56 12.85 1.04
N LEU A 113 6.72 11.55 1.35
CA LEU A 113 5.89 10.84 2.31
C LEU A 113 6.09 11.38 3.74
N ASN A 114 7.33 11.67 4.14
CA ASN A 114 7.60 12.26 5.45
C ASN A 114 7.03 13.68 5.57
N ASP A 115 7.14 14.50 4.50
CA ASP A 115 6.53 15.83 4.44
C ASP A 115 4.99 15.74 4.48
N PHE A 116 4.39 14.79 3.76
CA PHE A 116 2.96 14.50 3.82
C PHE A 116 2.50 14.11 5.22
N CYS A 117 3.24 13.22 5.91
CA CYS A 117 2.92 12.82 7.28
C CYS A 117 3.02 14.00 8.26
N ARG A 118 4.01 14.89 8.07
CA ARG A 118 4.17 16.11 8.85
C ARG A 118 2.97 17.05 8.69
N GLU A 119 2.52 17.26 7.46
CA GLU A 119 1.41 18.17 7.13
C GLU A 119 0.05 17.64 7.61
N ASN A 120 -0.07 16.33 7.77
CA ASN A 120 -1.32 15.66 8.14
C ASN A 120 -1.27 15.01 9.53
N ILE A 121 -0.31 15.37 10.38
CA ILE A 121 -0.10 14.71 11.68
C ILE A 121 -1.36 14.80 12.57
N ASP A 122 -2.06 15.93 12.55
CA ASP A 122 -3.30 16.14 13.29
C ASP A 122 -4.43 15.18 12.86
N VAL A 123 -4.42 14.72 11.59
CA VAL A 123 -5.40 13.74 11.09
C VAL A 123 -5.15 12.39 11.74
N TYR A 124 -3.89 11.95 11.78
CA TYR A 124 -3.49 10.68 12.42
C TYR A 124 -3.72 10.73 13.92
N GLU A 125 -3.40 11.84 14.58
CA GLU A 125 -3.63 12.01 16.02
C GLU A 125 -5.12 11.92 16.37
N ARG A 126 -5.99 12.63 15.63
CA ARG A 126 -7.44 12.55 15.83
C ARG A 126 -7.97 11.14 15.58
N PHE A 127 -7.46 10.46 14.55
CA PHE A 127 -7.80 9.07 14.26
C PHE A 127 -7.41 8.16 15.44
N TYR A 128 -6.20 8.30 15.97
CA TYR A 128 -5.75 7.53 17.12
C TYR A 128 -6.68 7.72 18.31
N TYR A 129 -6.99 8.95 18.71
CA TYR A 129 -7.86 9.18 19.87
C TYR A 129 -9.29 8.68 19.67
N ALA A 130 -9.80 8.68 18.44
CA ALA A 130 -11.10 8.10 18.12
C ALA A 130 -11.12 6.56 18.21
N HIS A 131 -9.98 5.90 17.96
CA HIS A 131 -9.86 4.45 17.83
C HIS A 131 -8.87 3.80 18.82
N GLN A 132 -8.42 4.54 19.83
CA GLN A 132 -7.31 4.17 20.72
C GLN A 132 -7.46 2.76 21.29
N LYS A 133 -8.64 2.43 21.81
CA LYS A 133 -8.91 1.12 22.41
C LYS A 133 -8.79 -0.05 21.43
N ASP A 134 -9.13 0.17 20.16
CA ASP A 134 -9.03 -0.88 19.14
C ASP A 134 -7.57 -1.03 18.68
N ILE A 135 -6.86 0.07 18.49
CA ILE A 135 -5.44 0.10 18.11
C ILE A 135 -4.57 -0.56 19.21
N GLU A 136 -4.78 -0.20 20.48
CA GLU A 136 -4.06 -0.80 21.63
C GLU A 136 -4.35 -2.31 21.79
N ARG A 137 -5.44 -2.81 21.21
CA ARG A 137 -5.77 -4.24 21.18
C ARG A 137 -5.21 -4.96 19.95
N GLY A 138 -4.40 -4.27 19.13
CA GLY A 138 -3.83 -4.82 17.90
C GLY A 138 -4.87 -5.00 16.78
N LYS A 139 -6.01 -4.30 16.83
CA LYS A 139 -6.95 -4.33 15.71
C LYS A 139 -6.53 -3.34 14.65
N THR A 140 -6.49 -3.80 13.41
CA THR A 140 -6.36 -2.91 12.26
C THR A 140 -7.66 -2.16 12.02
N VAL A 141 -7.61 -0.82 12.06
CA VAL A 141 -8.76 0.04 11.82
C VAL A 141 -8.52 0.81 10.51
N PRO A 142 -9.44 0.77 9.53
CA PRO A 142 -9.28 1.54 8.29
C PRO A 142 -9.46 3.03 8.57
N ILE A 143 -8.61 3.87 7.95
CA ILE A 143 -8.81 5.32 7.93
C ILE A 143 -9.54 5.71 6.64
N SER A 144 -10.40 6.73 6.70
CA SER A 144 -10.94 7.32 5.47
C SER A 144 -9.82 8.06 4.74
N LYS A 145 -9.68 7.82 3.43
CA LYS A 145 -8.69 8.53 2.62
C LYS A 145 -8.95 10.03 2.64
N PHE A 146 -7.95 10.80 3.03
CA PHE A 146 -8.03 12.26 3.14
C PHE A 146 -7.10 13.00 2.16
N TRP A 147 -6.30 12.26 1.40
CA TRP A 147 -5.30 12.78 0.45
C TRP A 147 -5.81 12.84 -1.00
N HIS A 148 -7.12 12.70 -1.21
CA HIS A 148 -7.76 12.91 -2.51
C HIS A 148 -8.42 14.29 -2.56
N GLN A 149 -7.62 15.35 -2.60
CA GLN A 149 -8.04 16.69 -3.00
C GLN A 149 -6.88 17.44 -3.67
N THR A 150 -6.62 17.10 -4.94
CA THR A 150 -6.10 17.91 -6.07
C THR A 150 -5.65 16.90 -7.15
N ALA A 151 -6.10 16.95 -8.41
CA ALA A 151 -6.22 18.12 -9.27
C ALA A 151 -7.49 18.10 -10.15
N GLU A 152 -8.09 19.28 -10.28
CA GLU A 152 -8.81 19.72 -11.50
C GLU A 152 -7.81 19.92 -12.66
#